data_AF-A0A7W1I1G8-F1
#
_entry.id   AF-A0A7W1I1G8-F1
#
_cell.length_a   1.000
_cell.length_b   1.000
_cell.length_c   1.000
_cell.angle_alpha   90.00
_cell.angle_beta   90.00
_cell.angle_gamma   90.00
#
_symmetry.space_group_name_H-M   'P 1'
#
loop_
_entity.id
_entity.type
_entity.pdbx_description
1 polymer ?
#
loop_
_entity_poly.entity_id
_entity_poly.type
_entity_poly.pdbx_seq_one_letter_code
_entity_poly.pdbx_strand_id
1 'polypeptide(L)'
;MLASPAEMRIRTIDVAGAGAAAIVLAYVFAYGYRYNVINRVGQRVKASNRAGDEDVWHFFHNARFHNAGSSDWIIVRDHKVDLQYFGAVSHWSESGEERELILTDVTVFRNTDGVKLYDCETMYLCRDRDGITIEINPTEGGENGA
;
A
#
# COMPACT_ATOMS: atom_id res chain seq x y z
N MET A 1 49.38 44.96 18.40
CA MET A 1 47.95 45.32 18.40
C MET A 1 47.17 44.01 18.27
N LEU A 2 46.76 43.42 19.40
CA LEU A 2 46.06 42.13 19.42
C LEU A 2 44.58 42.38 19.14
N ALA A 3 44.00 41.69 18.16
CA ALA A 3 42.58 41.77 17.85
C ALA A 3 41.77 41.22 19.05
N SER A 4 40.84 42.03 19.56
CA SER A 4 39.91 41.65 20.62
C SER A 4 39.01 40.50 20.15
N PRO A 5 38.77 39.44 20.94
CA PRO A 5 37.84 38.39 20.57
C PRO A 5 36.43 38.98 20.53
N ALA A 6 35.78 38.93 19.36
CA ALA A 6 34.39 39.34 19.23
C ALA A 6 33.51 38.40 20.08
N GLU A 7 32.95 38.92 21.17
CA GLU A 7 31.98 38.19 21.99
C GLU A 7 30.74 37.88 21.14
N MET A 8 30.54 36.61 20.79
CA MET A 8 29.33 36.16 20.10
C MET A 8 28.15 36.18 21.07
N ARG A 9 27.46 37.32 21.15
CA ARG A 9 26.21 37.46 21.91
C ARG A 9 25.05 36.85 21.14
N ILE A 10 24.67 35.63 21.49
CA ILE A 10 23.45 34.99 20.99
C ILE A 10 22.25 35.77 21.53
N ARG A 11 21.43 36.35 20.64
CA ARG A 11 20.23 37.05 21.06
C ARG A 11 19.11 36.04 21.28
N THR A 12 18.32 36.22 22.32
CA THR A 12 17.18 35.32 22.63
C THR A 12 16.20 35.19 21.46
N ILE A 13 16.06 36.24 20.64
CA ILE A 13 15.23 36.21 19.43
C ILE A 13 15.77 35.26 18.35
N ASP A 14 17.08 35.08 18.25
CA ASP A 14 17.70 34.16 17.31
C ASP A 14 17.38 32.72 17.70
N VAL A 15 17.41 32.42 19.01
CA VAL A 15 17.05 31.11 19.57
C VAL A 15 15.56 30.81 19.37
N ALA A 16 14.69 31.79 19.66
CA ALA A 16 13.25 31.63 19.46
C ALA A 16 12.90 31.45 17.97
N GLY A 17 13.54 32.23 17.08
CA GLY A 17 13.37 32.13 15.64
C GLY A 17 13.83 30.77 15.09
N ALA A 18 14.98 30.27 15.54
CA ALA A 18 15.47 28.94 15.15
C ALA A 18 14.51 27.83 15.60
N GLY A 19 13.96 27.91 16.81
CA GLY A 19 12.97 26.96 17.32
C GLY A 19 11.69 26.94 16.49
N ALA A 20 11.14 28.11 16.15
CA ALA A 20 9.96 28.21 15.30
C ALA A 20 10.22 27.65 13.89
N ALA A 21 11.38 27.97 13.30
CA ALA A 21 11.77 27.44 12.00
C ALA A 21 11.93 25.90 12.02
N ALA A 22 12.47 25.34 13.10
CA ALA A 22 12.60 23.90 13.26
C ALA A 22 11.25 23.18 13.31
N ILE A 23 10.26 23.77 13.99
CA ILE A 23 8.88 23.22 14.03
C ILE A 23 8.28 23.20 12.63
N VAL A 24 8.37 24.31 11.88
CA VAL A 24 7.86 24.38 10.51
C VAL A 24 8.55 23.35 9.61
N LEU A 25 9.88 23.24 9.70
CA LEU A 25 10.65 22.24 8.97
C LEU A 25 10.22 20.81 9.33
N ALA A 26 10.00 20.52 10.61
CA ALA A 26 9.55 19.21 11.05
C ALA A 26 8.21 18.82 10.41
N TYR A 27 7.24 19.73 10.33
CA TYR A 27 5.98 19.49 9.63
C TYR A 27 6.16 19.30 8.13
N VAL A 28 7.02 20.10 7.48
CA VAL A 28 7.34 19.95 6.05
C VAL A 28 7.98 18.58 5.77
N PHE A 29 8.92 18.14 6.61
CA PHE A 29 9.54 16.82 6.48
C PHE A 29 8.55 15.69 6.77
N ALA A 30 7.71 15.81 7.80
CA ALA A 30 6.67 14.81 8.10
C ALA A 30 5.69 14.67 6.94
N TYR A 31 5.29 15.78 6.31
CA TYR A 31 4.46 15.77 5.11
C TYR A 31 5.22 15.16 3.92
N GLY A 32 6.48 15.57 3.68
CA GLY A 32 7.31 15.02 2.61
C GLY A 32 7.52 13.50 2.72
N TYR A 33 7.67 12.99 3.94
CA TYR A 33 7.75 11.57 4.24
C TYR A 33 6.42 10.87 3.98
N ARG A 34 5.31 11.41 4.50
CA ARG A 34 3.95 10.86 4.29
C ARG A 34 3.60 10.70 2.82
N TYR A 35 4.03 11.62 1.96
CA TYR A 35 3.74 11.58 0.52
C TYR A 35 4.87 11.00 -0.34
N ASN A 36 5.88 10.37 0.27
CA ASN A 36 6.99 9.73 -0.43
C ASN A 36 7.71 10.65 -1.45
N VAL A 37 7.73 11.96 -1.20
CA VAL A 37 8.24 12.97 -2.15
C VAL A 37 9.73 12.76 -2.41
N ILE A 38 10.49 12.43 -1.36
CA ILE A 38 11.94 12.17 -1.43
C ILE A 38 12.22 10.96 -2.34
N ASN A 39 11.46 9.88 -2.19
CA ASN A 39 11.59 8.67 -3.00
C ASN A 39 11.23 8.95 -4.46
N ARG A 40 10.16 9.72 -4.71
CA ARG A 40 9.73 10.11 -6.07
C ARG A 40 10.77 10.98 -6.78
N VAL A 41 11.42 11.91 -6.07
CA VAL A 41 12.51 12.74 -6.63
C VAL A 41 13.75 11.88 -6.88
N GLY A 42 14.12 10.99 -5.96
CA GLY A 42 15.26 10.07 -6.10
C GLY A 42 15.15 9.11 -7.29
N GLN A 43 13.95 8.61 -7.58
CA GLN A 43 13.66 7.81 -8.77
C GLN A 43 13.79 8.63 -10.06
N ARG A 44 13.32 9.88 -10.06
CA ARG A 44 13.36 10.76 -11.25
C ARG A 44 14.79 11.07 -11.69
N VAL A 45 15.73 11.15 -10.74
CA VAL A 45 17.15 11.36 -11.02
C VAL A 45 17.96 10.05 -11.12
N LYS A 46 17.28 8.90 -11.11
CA LYS A 46 17.89 7.54 -11.14
C LYS A 46 18.92 7.30 -10.03
N ALA A 47 18.87 8.05 -8.93
CA ALA A 47 19.74 7.87 -7.78
C ALA A 47 19.27 6.70 -6.89
N SER A 48 18.03 6.24 -7.06
CA SER A 48 17.47 5.11 -6.32
C SER A 48 16.40 4.38 -7.15
N ASN A 49 16.44 3.04 -7.15
CA ASN A 49 15.38 2.18 -7.65
C ASN A 49 14.44 1.69 -6.53
N ARG A 50 14.65 2.13 -5.27
CA ARG A 50 13.72 1.82 -4.18
C ARG A 50 12.44 2.64 -4.39
N ALA A 51 11.35 1.96 -4.77
CA ALA A 51 10.02 2.36 -4.33
C ALA A 51 10.05 2.20 -2.81
N GLY A 52 10.09 3.31 -2.07
CA GLY A 52 10.48 3.27 -0.66
C GLY A 52 9.60 2.32 0.14
N ASP A 53 10.23 1.37 0.84
CA ASP A 53 9.72 0.44 1.87
C ASP A 53 8.33 -0.21 1.70
N GLU A 54 7.63 0.04 0.61
CA GLU A 54 6.31 -0.49 0.33
C GLU A 54 6.50 -1.86 -0.30
N ASP A 55 6.16 -2.91 0.45
CA ASP A 55 6.21 -4.26 -0.08
C ASP A 55 5.20 -4.43 -1.23
N VAL A 56 5.40 -5.46 -2.05
CA VAL A 56 4.58 -5.70 -3.25
C VAL A 56 3.11 -5.96 -2.88
N TRP A 57 2.83 -6.43 -1.66
CA TRP A 57 1.48 -6.66 -1.17
C TRP A 57 0.75 -5.35 -0.92
N HIS A 58 1.39 -4.43 -0.21
CA HIS A 58 0.92 -3.07 0.01
C HIS A 58 0.75 -2.33 -1.33
N PHE A 59 1.72 -2.47 -2.24
CA PHE A 59 1.61 -1.90 -3.58
C PHE A 59 0.43 -2.48 -4.37
N PHE A 60 0.21 -3.80 -4.33
CA PHE A 60 -0.89 -4.46 -5.06
C PHE A 60 -2.26 -3.92 -4.63
N HIS A 61 -2.51 -3.85 -3.32
CA HIS A 61 -3.80 -3.40 -2.78
C HIS A 61 -4.01 -1.87 -2.85
N ASN A 62 -2.94 -1.08 -2.90
CA ASN A 62 -3.04 0.38 -3.06
C ASN A 62 -3.00 0.85 -4.51
N ALA A 63 -2.49 0.03 -5.43
CA ALA A 63 -2.42 0.37 -6.83
C ALA A 63 -3.81 0.31 -7.48
N ARG A 64 -4.04 1.18 -8.47
CA ARG A 64 -5.27 1.26 -9.26
C ARG A 64 -5.42 0.12 -10.29
N PHE A 65 -4.94 -1.08 -9.96
CA PHE A 65 -5.22 -2.27 -10.78
C PHE A 65 -6.71 -2.60 -10.76
N HIS A 66 -7.40 -2.20 -9.70
CA HIS A 66 -8.85 -2.15 -9.62
C HIS A 66 -9.33 -0.96 -10.48
N ASN A 67 -9.92 -1.24 -11.64
CA ASN A 67 -10.39 -0.21 -12.56
C ASN A 67 -11.37 0.73 -11.83
N ALA A 68 -11.35 2.02 -12.16
CA ALA A 68 -12.09 3.11 -11.50
C ALA A 68 -13.64 3.05 -11.60
N GLY A 69 -14.20 1.86 -11.78
CA GLY A 69 -15.63 1.56 -11.78
C GLY A 69 -15.96 0.09 -11.50
N SER A 70 -14.97 -0.80 -11.40
CA SER A 70 -15.15 -2.16 -10.88
C SER A 70 -14.83 -2.11 -9.40
N SER A 71 -15.78 -2.48 -8.56
CA SER A 71 -15.54 -2.82 -7.15
C SER A 71 -14.35 -3.78 -7.05
N ASP A 72 -13.63 -3.76 -5.92
CA ASP A 72 -12.40 -4.54 -5.64
C ASP A 72 -12.64 -6.06 -5.59
N TRP A 73 -13.40 -6.60 -6.55
CA TRP A 73 -13.64 -8.01 -6.76
C TRP A 73 -12.36 -8.67 -7.22
N ILE A 74 -11.97 -9.67 -6.47
CA ILE A 74 -10.79 -10.47 -6.75
C ILE A 74 -11.14 -11.94 -6.69
N ILE A 75 -10.28 -12.72 -7.31
CA ILE A 75 -10.22 -14.16 -7.14
C ILE A 75 -9.01 -14.46 -6.28
N VAL A 76 -9.22 -15.09 -5.13
CA VAL A 76 -8.14 -15.65 -4.32
C VAL A 76 -8.08 -17.15 -4.56
N ARG A 77 -6.93 -17.67 -5.00
CA ARG A 77 -6.68 -19.11 -5.14
C ARG A 77 -5.79 -19.61 -4.02
N ASP A 78 -6.31 -20.58 -3.27
CA ASP A 78 -5.55 -21.34 -2.29
C ASP A 78 -5.22 -22.72 -2.87
N HIS A 79 -3.98 -22.86 -3.29
CA HIS A 79 -3.46 -24.08 -3.92
C HIS A 79 -3.21 -25.20 -2.90
N LYS A 80 -3.13 -24.88 -1.60
CA LYS A 80 -2.89 -25.89 -0.55
C LYS A 80 -4.14 -26.72 -0.27
N VAL A 81 -5.34 -26.13 -0.42
CA VAL A 81 -6.62 -26.80 -0.09
C VAL A 81 -7.57 -26.95 -1.28
N ASP A 82 -7.12 -26.68 -2.50
CA ASP A 82 -7.93 -26.78 -3.73
C ASP A 82 -9.19 -25.90 -3.69
N LEU A 83 -9.07 -24.68 -3.15
CA LEU A 83 -10.19 -23.72 -3.05
C LEU A 83 -9.92 -22.39 -3.75
N GLN A 84 -10.97 -21.87 -4.36
CA GLN A 84 -11.02 -20.55 -5.00
C GLN A 84 -12.11 -19.71 -4.33
N TYR A 85 -11.81 -18.45 -4.05
CA TYR A 85 -12.71 -17.51 -3.43
C TYR A 85 -12.91 -16.32 -4.36
N PHE A 86 -14.14 -16.07 -4.77
CA PHE A 86 -14.51 -14.88 -5.54
C PHE A 86 -15.30 -13.95 -4.62
N GLY A 87 -14.80 -12.73 -4.41
CA GLY A 87 -15.40 -11.78 -3.47
C GLY A 87 -14.78 -10.39 -3.58
N ALA A 88 -15.41 -9.41 -2.94
CA ALA A 88 -14.89 -8.05 -2.87
C ALA A 88 -13.93 -7.90 -1.67
N VAL A 89 -12.79 -7.23 -1.87
CA VAL A 89 -11.88 -6.91 -0.77
C VAL A 89 -12.50 -5.85 0.13
N SER A 90 -12.63 -6.18 1.42
CA SER A 90 -13.04 -5.24 2.46
C SER A 90 -11.84 -4.70 3.24
N HIS A 91 -10.92 -5.58 3.67
CA HIS A 91 -9.73 -5.22 4.42
C HIS A 91 -8.57 -6.17 4.08
N TRP A 92 -7.34 -5.74 4.36
CA TRP A 92 -6.12 -6.52 4.18
C TRP A 92 -5.06 -6.13 5.23
N SER A 93 -4.13 -7.03 5.56
CA SER A 93 -3.10 -6.76 6.58
C SER A 93 -2.01 -5.79 6.09
N GLU A 94 -1.71 -4.76 6.88
CA GLU A 94 -0.62 -3.81 6.59
C GLU A 94 0.77 -4.34 6.98
N SER A 95 0.84 -5.43 7.76
CA SER A 95 2.10 -5.98 8.29
C SER A 95 2.71 -7.03 7.37
N GLY A 96 4.04 -7.15 7.40
CA GLY A 96 4.76 -8.09 6.56
C GLY A 96 4.69 -9.56 6.98
N GLU A 97 4.29 -9.91 8.20
CA GLU A 97 4.45 -11.29 8.72
C GLU A 97 3.42 -12.26 8.15
N GLU A 98 2.14 -11.87 8.12
CA GLU A 98 1.03 -12.70 7.62
C GLU A 98 0.23 -11.97 6.54
N ARG A 99 -0.25 -12.71 5.54
CA ARG A 99 -1.17 -12.17 4.52
C ARG A 99 -2.59 -12.46 4.94
N GLU A 100 -3.26 -11.43 5.42
CA GLU A 100 -4.65 -11.49 5.85
C GLU A 100 -5.55 -10.71 4.89
N LEU A 101 -6.71 -11.27 4.60
CA LEU A 101 -7.75 -10.65 3.79
C LEU A 101 -9.10 -10.83 4.46
N ILE A 102 -9.91 -9.78 4.44
CA ILE A 102 -11.35 -9.86 4.69
C ILE A 102 -12.04 -9.62 3.36
N LEU A 103 -12.78 -10.63 2.90
CA LEU A 103 -13.61 -10.57 1.70
C LEU A 103 -15.08 -10.49 2.08
N THR A 104 -15.88 -9.77 1.29
CA THR A 104 -17.35 -9.74 1.39
C THR A 104 -18.00 -10.29 0.13
N ASP A 105 -19.26 -10.74 0.25
CA ASP A 105 -20.05 -11.31 -0.85
C ASP A 105 -19.32 -12.47 -1.55
N VAL A 106 -18.85 -13.43 -0.76
CA VAL A 106 -17.90 -14.46 -1.21
C VAL A 106 -18.64 -15.68 -1.77
N THR A 107 -18.31 -16.06 -2.99
CA THR A 107 -18.62 -17.38 -3.55
C THR A 107 -17.37 -18.26 -3.52
N VAL A 108 -17.50 -19.46 -2.98
CA VAL A 108 -16.40 -20.43 -2.89
C VAL A 108 -16.57 -21.52 -3.94
N PHE A 109 -15.48 -21.81 -4.65
CA PHE A 109 -15.39 -22.86 -5.66
C PHE A 109 -14.25 -23.82 -5.32
N ARG A 110 -14.29 -25.02 -5.90
CA ARG A 110 -13.13 -25.91 -5.94
C ARG A 110 -12.22 -25.50 -7.10
N ASN A 111 -10.91 -25.40 -6.85
CA ASN A 111 -9.93 -24.92 -7.85
C ASN A 111 -9.81 -25.86 -9.06
N THR A 112 -9.81 -27.18 -8.83
CA THR A 112 -9.59 -28.20 -9.88
C THR A 112 -10.64 -28.24 -10.98
N ASP A 113 -11.92 -28.06 -10.64
CA ASP A 113 -13.04 -28.25 -11.55
C ASP A 113 -13.98 -27.03 -11.65
N GLY A 114 -13.73 -25.98 -10.85
CA GLY A 114 -14.56 -24.77 -10.83
C GLY A 114 -15.96 -24.99 -10.25
N VAL A 115 -16.21 -26.11 -9.56
CA VAL A 115 -17.53 -26.38 -8.97
C VAL A 115 -17.77 -25.43 -7.80
N LYS A 116 -18.89 -24.70 -7.86
CA LYS A 116 -19.37 -23.89 -6.75
C LYS A 116 -19.70 -24.78 -5.54
N LEU A 117 -19.16 -24.44 -4.39
CA LEU A 117 -19.33 -25.17 -3.13
C LEU A 117 -20.36 -24.49 -2.22
N TYR A 118 -20.18 -23.20 -1.93
CA TYR A 118 -21.09 -22.43 -1.06
C TYR A 118 -20.88 -20.91 -1.22
N ASP A 119 -21.81 -20.14 -0.64
CA ASP A 119 -21.73 -18.68 -0.51
C ASP A 119 -21.55 -18.28 0.96
N CYS A 120 -20.86 -17.17 1.21
CA CYS A 120 -20.66 -16.61 2.53
C CYS A 120 -20.64 -15.08 2.48
N GLU A 121 -21.29 -14.42 3.43
CA GLU A 121 -21.37 -12.95 3.47
C GLU A 121 -20.01 -12.29 3.75
N THR A 122 -19.19 -12.88 4.63
CA THR A 122 -17.88 -12.35 4.99
C THR A 122 -16.92 -13.49 5.29
N MET A 123 -15.72 -13.42 4.71
CA MET A 123 -14.68 -14.43 4.89
C MET A 123 -13.36 -13.79 5.30
N TYR A 124 -12.78 -14.30 6.39
CA TYR A 124 -11.41 -14.01 6.78
C TYR A 124 -10.47 -15.10 6.25
N LEU A 125 -9.44 -14.71 5.53
CA LEU A 125 -8.40 -15.56 5.01
C LEU A 125 -7.06 -15.11 5.59
N CYS A 126 -6.40 -15.97 6.37
CA CYS A 126 -5.01 -15.80 6.77
C CYS A 126 -4.18 -16.96 6.20
N ARG A 127 -3.13 -16.61 5.45
CA ARG A 127 -2.22 -17.57 4.81
C ARG A 127 -0.78 -17.08 4.85
N ASP A 128 0.13 -18.05 4.73
CA ASP A 128 1.54 -17.77 4.48
C ASP A 128 1.73 -16.95 3.21
N ARG A 129 2.86 -16.22 3.12
CA ARG A 129 3.19 -15.34 2.00
C ARG A 129 3.17 -16.02 0.61
N ASP A 130 3.35 -17.33 0.54
CA ASP A 130 3.35 -18.12 -0.69
C ASP A 130 2.13 -19.05 -0.81
N GLY A 131 1.17 -18.97 0.12
CA GLY A 131 0.03 -19.86 0.19
C GLY A 131 -1.10 -19.54 -0.78
N ILE A 132 -1.15 -18.31 -1.30
CA ILE A 132 -2.25 -17.84 -2.15
C ILE A 132 -1.76 -17.06 -3.36
N THR A 133 -2.57 -17.12 -4.43
CA THR A 133 -2.48 -16.23 -5.58
C THR A 133 -3.73 -15.35 -5.64
N ILE A 134 -3.57 -14.07 -5.97
CA ILE A 134 -4.69 -13.16 -6.19
C ILE A 134 -4.73 -12.79 -7.67
N GLU A 135 -5.88 -13.00 -8.29
CA GLU A 135 -6.16 -12.70 -9.69
C GLU A 135 -7.18 -11.55 -9.77
N ILE A 136 -6.87 -10.54 -10.59
CA ILE A 136 -7.81 -9.50 -10.99
C ILE A 136 -8.15 -9.76 -12.45
N ASN A 137 -9.37 -10.20 -12.71
CA ASN A 137 -9.85 -10.37 -14.07
C ASN A 137 -10.43 -9.05 -14.59
N PRO A 138 -10.24 -8.71 -15.88
CA PRO A 138 -10.98 -7.62 -16.49
C PRO A 138 -12.47 -7.94 -16.36
N THR A 139 -13.25 -7.06 -15.73
CA THR A 139 -14.72 -7.15 -15.80
C THR A 139 -15.11 -7.15 -17.28
N GLU A 140 -15.88 -8.14 -17.72
CA GLU A 140 -16.42 -8.19 -19.08
C GLU A 140 -17.27 -6.94 -19.35
N GLY A 141 -16.66 -5.98 -20.04
CA GLY A 141 -17.27 -4.77 -20.57
C GLY A 141 -16.97 -4.65 -22.07
N GLY A 142 -17.07 -5.77 -22.78
CA GLY A 142 -16.70 -5.89 -24.19
C GLY A 142 -17.58 -6.85 -24.98
N GLU A 143 -18.89 -6.85 -24.76
CA GLU A 143 -19.85 -7.36 -25.75
C GLU A 143 -20.53 -6.20 -26.46
N ASN A 144 -20.12 -5.94 -27.71
CA ASN A 144 -21.03 -5.89 -28.87
C ASN A 144 -20.28 -5.50 -30.14
N GLY A 145 -20.28 -6.41 -31.11
CA GLY A 145 -19.82 -6.20 -32.48
C GLY A 145 -19.93 -7.48 -33.31
N ALA A 146 -21.14 -8.07 -33.33
CA ALA A 146 -21.57 -8.93 -34.42
C ALA A 146 -21.71 -8.12 -35.72
#